data_AF-A0A1R3IJI6-F1
#
_entry.id   AF-A0A1R3IJI6-F1
#
_cell.length_a   1.000
_cell.length_b   1.000
_cell.length_c   1.000
_cell.angle_alpha   90.00
_cell.angle_beta   90.00
_cell.angle_gamma   90.00
#
_symmetry.space_group_name_H-M   'P 1'
#
loop_
_entity.id
_entity.type
_entity.pdbx_description
1 polymer ?
#
loop_
_entity_poly.entity_id
_entity_poly.type
_entity_poly.pdbx_seq_one_letter_code
_entity_poly.pdbx_strand_id
1 'polypeptide(L)'
;MDPCPFVRLIVESLALKLPQATKPAGSGVYPTTTPCFCKLRLKNFPSQTALLPLNNSSGDSPPDSSTSAAGFHLDAMTLRRLSGKPVTLRIEVYTGRMGRTCGVSCGKLLGRVQVSVDLGVSQTKPSVFQNGWMKLGSETDKPTAKLHLTVRAEPDPRFVFQFGGEPECSPVVFQIQGNIRQPVFSCKFSADRSRSR
;
A
#
# COMPACT_ATOMS: atom_id res chain seq x y z
N MET A 1 -21.92 20.14 -1.24
CA MET A 1 -21.23 18.92 -1.71
C MET A 1 -19.97 19.42 -2.35
N ASP A 2 -18.87 19.35 -1.61
CA ASP A 2 -17.63 19.94 -2.12
C ASP A 2 -16.73 18.80 -2.58
N PRO A 3 -16.20 18.86 -3.82
CA PRO A 3 -15.21 17.90 -4.27
C PRO A 3 -14.02 18.00 -3.32
N CYS A 4 -13.79 16.92 -2.59
CA CYS A 4 -12.66 16.84 -1.69
C CYS A 4 -11.49 16.18 -2.42
N PRO A 5 -10.28 16.78 -2.40
CA PRO A 5 -9.13 16.15 -3.00
C PRO A 5 -8.76 14.91 -2.18
N PHE A 6 -8.73 13.76 -2.82
CA PHE A 6 -8.02 12.60 -2.32
C PHE A 6 -6.94 12.20 -3.31
N VAL A 7 -5.91 11.55 -2.80
CA VAL A 7 -4.87 10.92 -3.60
C VAL A 7 -4.78 9.46 -3.19
N ARG A 8 -4.67 8.59 -4.18
CA ARG A 8 -4.41 7.16 -3.95
C ARG A 8 -2.96 6.85 -4.28
N LEU A 9 -2.19 6.42 -3.27
CA LEU A 9 -0.85 5.89 -3.45
C LEU A 9 -0.94 4.38 -3.68
N ILE A 10 -0.51 3.95 -4.86
CA ILE A 10 -0.61 2.59 -5.36
C ILE A 10 0.78 1.95 -5.32
N VAL A 11 0.84 0.73 -4.81
CA VAL A 11 2.07 -0.08 -4.79
C VAL A 11 1.75 -1.43 -5.41
N GLU A 12 2.30 -1.67 -6.58
CA GLU A 12 2.01 -2.84 -7.41
C GLU A 12 3.30 -3.43 -8.00
N SER A 13 3.15 -4.50 -8.78
CA SER A 13 4.27 -5.22 -9.40
C SER A 13 5.34 -5.67 -8.39
N LEU A 14 4.91 -6.04 -7.19
CA LEU A 14 5.79 -6.49 -6.11
C LEU A 14 6.28 -7.91 -6.40
N ALA A 15 7.60 -8.08 -6.58
CA ALA A 15 8.25 -9.38 -6.76
C ALA A 15 9.65 -9.37 -6.16
N LEU A 16 10.11 -10.51 -5.64
CA LEU A 16 11.41 -10.65 -4.99
C LEU A 16 12.35 -11.52 -5.81
N LYS A 17 13.56 -11.03 -6.06
CA LYS A 17 14.65 -11.81 -6.63
C LYS A 17 15.72 -12.02 -5.57
N LEU A 18 15.97 -13.28 -5.20
CA LEU A 18 17.02 -13.64 -4.25
C LEU A 18 18.35 -13.84 -5.00
N PRO A 19 19.50 -13.58 -4.36
CA PRO A 19 20.78 -13.88 -4.97
C PRO A 19 20.91 -15.39 -5.18
N GLN A 20 21.30 -15.80 -6.38
CA GLN A 20 21.55 -17.21 -6.68
C GLN A 20 22.84 -17.62 -5.94
N ALA A 21 22.75 -18.61 -5.05
CA ALA A 21 23.94 -19.13 -4.39
C ALA A 21 24.88 -19.77 -5.44
N THR A 22 26.16 -19.44 -5.40
CA THR A 22 27.17 -20.09 -6.24
C THR A 22 27.34 -21.55 -5.81
N LYS A 23 26.85 -22.47 -6.64
CA LYS A 23 26.96 -23.95 -6.58
C LYS A 23 26.24 -24.68 -5.42
N PRO A 24 25.47 -25.76 -5.71
CA PRO A 24 24.89 -26.61 -4.68
C PRO A 24 25.94 -27.61 -4.16
N ALA A 25 26.07 -27.71 -2.84
CA ALA A 25 26.55 -28.93 -2.20
C ALA A 25 25.33 -29.81 -1.92
N GLY A 26 25.14 -30.85 -2.74
CA GLY A 26 24.21 -31.94 -2.49
C GLY A 26 22.78 -31.76 -3.02
N SER A 27 22.14 -32.90 -3.24
CA SER A 27 20.71 -33.07 -3.52
C SER A 27 19.89 -32.59 -2.31
N GLY A 28 19.76 -31.27 -2.17
CA GLY A 28 18.96 -30.62 -1.16
C GLY A 28 17.82 -29.88 -1.84
N VAL A 29 16.59 -30.20 -1.46
CA VAL A 29 15.38 -29.45 -1.85
C VAL A 29 15.65 -27.97 -1.59
N TYR A 30 15.74 -27.17 -2.66
CA TYR A 30 15.94 -25.72 -2.55
C TYR A 30 14.87 -25.14 -1.61
N PRO A 31 15.19 -24.13 -0.78
CA PRO A 31 14.20 -23.47 0.06
C PRO A 31 13.33 -22.52 -0.77
N THR A 32 12.72 -23.02 -1.84
CA THR A 32 11.69 -22.35 -2.64
C THR A 32 10.34 -22.30 -1.92
N THR A 33 10.23 -22.95 -0.75
CA THR A 33 9.01 -23.06 0.06
C THR A 33 8.92 -22.08 1.23
N THR A 34 9.98 -21.31 1.51
CA THR A 34 9.93 -20.33 2.61
C THR A 34 9.16 -19.10 2.14
N PRO A 35 8.01 -18.77 2.75
CA PRO A 35 7.24 -17.60 2.32
C PRO A 35 8.07 -16.34 2.52
N CYS A 36 8.01 -15.45 1.52
CA CYS A 36 8.58 -14.12 1.60
C CYS A 36 7.43 -13.11 1.66
N PHE A 37 7.59 -12.04 2.42
CA PHE A 37 6.58 -11.00 2.54
C PHE A 37 7.23 -9.64 2.73
N CYS A 38 6.53 -8.58 2.37
CA CYS A 38 6.95 -7.22 2.68
C CYS A 38 5.97 -6.54 3.63
N LYS A 39 6.50 -5.64 4.46
CA LYS A 39 5.71 -4.66 5.21
C LYS A 39 5.87 -3.29 4.57
N LEU A 40 4.76 -2.71 4.17
CA LEU A 40 4.70 -1.35 3.62
C LEU A 40 4.31 -0.38 4.73
N ARG A 41 5.07 0.70 4.84
CA ARG A 41 4.89 1.72 5.88
C ARG A 41 4.92 3.11 5.29
N LEU A 42 3.86 3.85 5.56
CA LEU A 42 3.73 5.28 5.30
C LEU A 42 3.40 5.97 6.62
N LYS A 43 4.04 7.11 6.91
CA LYS A 43 3.87 7.80 8.20
C LYS A 43 2.39 8.15 8.43
N ASN A 44 1.89 7.90 9.64
CA ASN A 44 0.49 8.11 10.05
C ASN A 44 -0.54 7.16 9.39
N PHE A 45 -0.09 6.12 8.69
CA PHE A 45 -0.98 5.10 8.13
C PHE A 45 -0.73 3.72 8.80
N PRO A 46 -1.76 2.86 8.87
CA PRO A 46 -1.58 1.47 9.25
C PRO A 46 -0.57 0.77 8.33
N SER A 47 0.30 -0.05 8.92
CA SER A 47 1.24 -0.86 8.14
C SER A 47 0.47 -1.92 7.37
N GLN A 48 0.79 -2.08 6.09
CA GLN A 48 0.23 -3.13 5.24
C GLN A 48 1.25 -4.26 5.07
N THR A 49 0.78 -5.48 4.83
CA THR A 49 1.65 -6.63 4.52
C THR A 49 1.18 -7.28 3.24
N ALA A 50 2.12 -7.69 2.39
CA ALA A 50 1.84 -8.43 1.16
C ALA A 50 2.82 -9.60 1.01
N LEU A 51 2.36 -10.73 0.50
CA LEU A 51 3.21 -11.87 0.16
C LEU A 51 3.99 -11.57 -1.11
N LEU A 52 5.27 -11.94 -1.16
CA LEU A 52 6.13 -11.67 -2.31
C LEU A 52 6.33 -12.94 -3.13
N PRO A 53 5.90 -12.99 -4.40
CA PRO A 53 6.32 -14.05 -5.30
C PRO A 53 7.81 -13.95 -5.56
N LEU A 54 8.47 -15.11 -5.66
CA LEU A 54 9.87 -15.20 -6.06
C LEU A 54 9.99 -15.16 -7.58
N ASN A 55 10.88 -14.31 -8.07
CA ASN A 55 11.23 -14.26 -9.49
C ASN A 55 12.54 -15.01 -9.73
N ASN A 56 12.49 -16.01 -10.61
CA ASN A 56 13.62 -16.86 -10.95
C ASN A 56 14.32 -16.45 -12.26
N SER A 57 13.79 -15.45 -12.98
CA SER A 57 14.37 -15.03 -14.26
C SER A 57 15.75 -14.40 -14.11
N SER A 58 16.67 -14.77 -15.01
CA SER A 58 18.00 -14.19 -15.11
C SER A 58 17.94 -12.78 -15.70
N GLY A 59 18.78 -11.86 -15.21
CA GLY A 59 18.82 -10.47 -15.69
C GLY A 59 17.80 -9.57 -14.97
N ASP A 60 17.54 -8.38 -15.51
CA ASP A 60 16.61 -7.39 -14.93
C ASP A 60 15.29 -7.25 -15.74
N SER A 61 14.93 -8.30 -16.47
CA SER A 61 13.62 -8.40 -17.14
C SER A 61 12.46 -8.23 -16.14
N PRO A 62 11.28 -7.79 -16.60
CA PRO A 62 10.08 -7.75 -15.77
C PRO A 62 9.80 -9.11 -15.10
N PRO A 63 9.22 -9.12 -13.89
CA PRO A 63 8.94 -10.36 -13.18
C PRO A 63 7.81 -11.16 -13.85
N ASP A 64 7.94 -12.48 -13.89
CA ASP A 64 6.92 -13.39 -14.47
C ASP A 64 5.63 -13.41 -13.64
N SER A 65 5.75 -13.18 -12.34
CA SER A 65 4.64 -13.10 -11.39
C SER A 65 4.88 -11.96 -10.40
N SER A 66 3.82 -11.24 -10.06
CA SER A 66 3.88 -10.13 -9.11
C SER A 66 2.57 -10.02 -8.31
N THR A 67 2.62 -9.29 -7.20
CA THR A 67 1.44 -8.95 -6.41
C THR A 67 1.28 -7.44 -6.24
N SER A 68 0.16 -7.03 -5.66
CA SER A 68 -0.13 -5.64 -5.31
C SER A 68 -0.53 -5.51 -3.85
N ALA A 69 -0.19 -4.38 -3.23
CA ALA A 69 -0.72 -4.00 -1.93
C ALA A 69 -2.07 -3.29 -2.09
N ALA A 70 -2.83 -3.16 -0.99
CA ALA A 70 -4.10 -2.43 -1.00
C ALA A 70 -3.93 -0.93 -1.36
N GLY A 71 -2.74 -0.37 -1.13
CA GLY A 71 -2.44 1.03 -1.38
C GLY A 71 -2.90 1.94 -0.24
N PHE A 72 -2.47 3.19 -0.24
CA PHE A 72 -2.80 4.18 0.79
C PHE A 72 -3.74 5.23 0.22
N HIS A 73 -4.82 5.54 0.93
CA HIS A 73 -5.77 6.58 0.55
C HIS A 73 -5.52 7.81 1.42
N LEU A 74 -5.13 8.91 0.80
CA LEU A 74 -4.83 10.17 1.47
C LEU A 74 -6.02 11.10 1.32
N ASP A 75 -6.64 11.45 2.44
CA ASP A 75 -7.75 12.41 2.47
C ASP A 75 -7.26 13.86 2.42
N ALA A 76 -8.21 14.79 2.25
CA ALA A 76 -7.92 16.21 2.15
C ALA A 76 -7.20 16.76 3.39
N MET A 77 -7.46 16.23 4.59
CA MET A 77 -6.76 16.65 5.80
C MET A 77 -5.31 16.20 5.81
N THR A 78 -5.06 14.95 5.42
CA THR A 78 -3.74 14.36 5.33
C THR A 78 -2.90 15.06 4.27
N LEU A 79 -3.48 15.33 3.09
CA LEU A 79 -2.82 16.10 2.03
C LEU A 79 -2.43 17.51 2.50
N ARG A 80 -3.32 18.21 3.20
CA ARG A 80 -3.01 19.53 3.79
C ARG A 80 -1.84 19.47 4.78
N ARG A 81 -1.80 18.44 5.64
CA ARG A 81 -0.72 18.24 6.63
C ARG A 81 0.64 17.91 6.00
N LEU A 82 0.62 17.28 4.83
CA LEU A 82 1.81 16.84 4.10
C LEU A 82 2.21 17.81 2.99
N SER A 83 1.45 18.90 2.81
CA SER A 83 1.66 19.88 1.76
C SER A 83 3.09 20.42 1.75
N GLY A 84 3.72 20.43 0.57
CA GLY A 84 5.07 20.92 0.36
C GLY A 84 6.19 20.01 0.88
N LYS A 85 5.89 18.79 1.36
CA LYS A 85 6.91 17.84 1.83
C LYS A 85 6.73 16.48 1.15
N PRO A 86 7.80 15.91 0.56
CA PRO A 86 7.73 14.55 0.06
C PRO A 86 7.50 13.57 1.22
N VAL A 87 6.75 12.52 0.94
CA VAL A 87 6.51 11.44 1.90
C VAL A 87 7.36 10.23 1.56
N THR A 88 7.88 9.55 2.57
CA THR A 88 8.69 8.36 2.37
C THR A 88 7.85 7.11 2.56
N LEU A 89 7.66 6.35 1.48
CA LEU A 89 7.16 4.99 1.54
C LEU A 89 8.34 4.06 1.85
N ARG A 90 8.27 3.36 2.98
CA ARG A 90 9.28 2.37 3.38
C ARG A 90 8.74 0.97 3.19
N ILE A 91 9.51 0.14 2.50
CA ILE A 91 9.19 -1.27 2.28
C ILE A 91 10.28 -2.11 2.96
N GLU A 92 9.87 -2.97 3.87
CA GLU A 92 10.75 -3.90 4.59
C GLU A 92 10.45 -5.32 4.12
N VAL A 93 11.44 -6.02 3.60
CA VAL A 93 11.29 -7.38 3.03
C VAL A 93 11.77 -8.41 4.03
N TYR A 94 10.99 -9.47 4.23
CA TYR A 94 11.24 -10.54 5.17
C TYR A 94 11.17 -11.90 4.48
N THR A 95 11.97 -12.84 4.99
CA THR A 95 11.86 -14.26 4.70
C THR A 95 11.34 -15.00 5.94
N GLY A 96 10.53 -16.05 5.76
CA GLY A 96 9.96 -16.83 6.85
C GLY A 96 8.48 -16.56 7.08
N ARG A 97 7.89 -17.24 8.07
CA ARG A 97 6.44 -17.15 8.33
C ARG A 97 6.05 -15.76 8.87
N MET A 98 4.89 -15.28 8.45
CA MET A 98 4.27 -14.11 9.04
C MET A 98 3.69 -14.46 10.42
N GLY A 99 4.02 -13.68 11.45
CA GLY A 99 3.48 -13.87 12.78
C GLY A 99 4.55 -13.84 13.89
N ARG A 100 4.11 -14.23 15.08
CA ARG A 100 4.94 -14.36 16.27
C ARG A 100 4.69 -15.70 16.94
N THR A 101 5.75 -16.31 17.47
CA THR A 101 5.67 -17.47 18.35
C THR A 101 6.36 -17.10 19.65
N CYS A 102 5.65 -17.21 20.77
CA CYS A 102 6.15 -16.84 22.10
C CYS A 102 6.73 -15.40 22.16
N GLY A 103 6.13 -14.45 21.42
CA GLY A 103 6.57 -13.04 21.37
C GLY A 103 7.69 -12.73 20.37
N VAL A 104 8.37 -13.75 19.81
CA VAL A 104 9.46 -13.60 18.84
C VAL A 104 8.90 -13.56 17.42
N SER A 105 9.39 -12.65 16.57
CA SER A 105 8.97 -12.60 15.17
C SER A 105 9.51 -13.78 14.38
N CYS A 106 8.63 -14.50 13.68
CA CYS A 106 9.01 -15.69 12.90
C CYS A 106 9.71 -15.36 11.56
N GLY A 107 9.70 -14.10 11.13
CA GLY A 107 10.33 -13.64 9.89
C GLY A 107 11.66 -12.94 10.14
N LYS A 108 12.67 -13.24 9.30
CA LYS A 108 13.98 -12.59 9.27
C LYS A 108 13.97 -11.43 8.28
N LEU A 109 14.43 -10.24 8.69
CA LEU A 109 14.56 -9.09 7.80
C LEU A 109 15.65 -9.37 6.75
N LEU A 110 15.27 -9.31 5.47
CA LEU A 110 16.17 -9.44 4.33
C LEU A 110 16.77 -8.10 3.92
N GLY A 111 15.97 -7.04 3.96
CA GLY A 111 16.42 -5.70 3.59
C GLY A 111 15.28 -4.69 3.51
N ARG A 112 15.61 -3.47 3.09
CA ARG A 112 14.67 -2.34 3.03
C ARG A 112 14.91 -1.53 1.77
N VAL A 113 13.83 -0.97 1.22
CA VAL A 113 13.88 0.10 0.23
C VAL A 113 13.02 1.27 0.69
N GLN A 114 13.35 2.46 0.19
CA GLN A 114 12.59 3.69 0.45
C GLN A 114 12.31 4.38 -0.88
N VAL A 115 11.06 4.83 -1.06
CA VAL A 115 10.65 5.61 -2.22
C VAL A 115 10.11 6.95 -1.73
N SER A 116 10.66 8.02 -2.27
CA SER A 116 10.18 9.38 -2.02
C SER A 116 9.01 9.68 -2.96
N VAL A 117 7.90 10.14 -2.40
CA VAL A 117 6.65 10.40 -3.12
C VAL A 117 6.29 11.86 -2.93
N ASP A 118 6.27 12.62 -4.01
CA ASP A 118 5.78 14.00 -4.03
C ASP A 118 4.27 14.03 -4.32
N LEU A 119 3.49 14.26 -3.27
CA LEU A 119 2.03 14.31 -3.34
C LEU A 119 1.50 15.61 -3.95
N GLY A 120 2.33 16.64 -4.12
CA GLY A 120 1.91 17.91 -4.73
C GLY A 120 1.49 17.72 -6.18
N VAL A 121 2.31 17.04 -6.97
CA VAL A 121 2.04 16.74 -8.39
C VAL A 121 0.87 15.75 -8.54
N SER A 122 0.73 14.81 -7.60
CA SER A 122 -0.27 13.75 -7.67
C SER A 122 -1.70 14.18 -7.35
N GLN A 123 -1.90 15.42 -6.89
CA GLN A 123 -3.25 15.98 -6.70
C GLN A 123 -3.90 16.41 -8.01
N THR A 124 -3.12 16.68 -9.06
CA THR A 124 -3.64 17.17 -10.36
C THR A 124 -3.54 16.14 -11.47
N LYS A 125 -2.59 15.19 -11.39
CA LYS A 125 -2.41 14.14 -12.39
C LYS A 125 -1.75 12.88 -11.83
N PRO A 126 -1.95 11.71 -12.46
CA PRO A 126 -1.18 10.52 -12.13
C PRO A 126 0.32 10.74 -12.27
N SER A 127 1.10 10.15 -11.36
CA SER A 127 2.57 10.26 -11.32
C SER A 127 3.19 8.93 -10.89
N VAL A 128 4.29 8.53 -11.52
CA VAL A 128 5.06 7.32 -11.17
C VAL A 128 6.37 7.76 -10.51
N PHE A 129 6.67 7.22 -9.33
CA PHE A 129 7.85 7.57 -8.52
C PHE A 129 8.95 6.51 -8.58
N GLN A 130 8.55 5.25 -8.79
CA GLN A 130 9.47 4.13 -8.95
C GLN A 130 8.81 3.12 -9.88
N ASN A 131 9.58 2.56 -10.80
CA ASN A 131 9.17 1.42 -11.62
C ASN A 131 10.39 0.57 -11.97
N GLY A 132 10.46 -0.64 -11.43
CA GLY A 132 11.54 -1.57 -11.72
C GLY A 132 12.20 -2.16 -10.49
N TRP A 133 13.35 -2.79 -10.71
CA TRP A 133 14.15 -3.48 -9.69
C TRP A 133 14.93 -2.49 -8.81
N MET A 134 14.85 -2.67 -7.48
CA MET A 134 15.63 -1.96 -6.48
C MET A 134 16.44 -2.96 -5.63
N LYS A 135 17.69 -2.63 -5.32
CA LYS A 135 18.54 -3.48 -4.44
C LYS A 135 18.04 -3.41 -2.98
N LEU A 136 18.07 -4.55 -2.30
CA LEU A 136 17.76 -4.66 -0.87
C LEU A 136 19.06 -4.60 -0.06
N GLY A 137 19.25 -3.50 0.69
CA GLY A 137 20.44 -3.28 1.52
C GLY A 137 21.43 -2.27 0.93
N SER A 138 22.43 -1.88 1.74
CA SER A 138 23.42 -0.85 1.42
C SER A 138 24.79 -1.40 1.01
N GLU A 139 25.04 -2.69 1.21
CA GLU A 139 26.34 -3.32 0.97
C GLU A 139 26.59 -3.49 -0.54
N THR A 140 27.66 -2.89 -1.05
CA THR A 140 28.01 -2.87 -2.49
C THR A 140 28.65 -4.15 -3.01
N ASP A 141 29.27 -4.95 -2.14
CA ASP A 141 30.22 -5.99 -2.56
C ASP A 141 29.69 -7.43 -2.48
N LYS A 142 28.41 -7.61 -2.11
CA LYS A 142 27.77 -8.94 -2.03
C LYS A 142 26.61 -9.05 -2.99
N PRO A 143 26.31 -10.25 -3.53
CA PRO A 143 25.10 -10.47 -4.30
C PRO A 143 23.89 -10.19 -3.40
N THR A 144 23.22 -9.05 -3.63
CA THR A 144 22.08 -8.59 -2.85
C THR A 144 20.77 -9.01 -3.51
N ALA A 145 19.78 -9.35 -2.71
CA ALA A 145 18.41 -9.52 -3.20
C ALA A 145 17.89 -8.23 -3.84
N LYS A 146 16.98 -8.34 -4.81
CA LYS A 146 16.31 -7.20 -5.46
C LYS A 146 14.80 -7.30 -5.29
N LEU A 147 14.15 -6.17 -5.06
CA LEU A 147 12.70 -6.03 -5.05
C LEU A 147 12.27 -5.30 -6.32
N HIS A 148 11.42 -5.91 -7.13
CA HIS A 148 10.66 -5.20 -8.15
C HIS A 148 9.45 -4.54 -7.53
N LEU A 149 9.16 -3.30 -7.90
CA LEU A 149 7.94 -2.60 -7.53
C LEU A 149 7.66 -1.44 -8.47
N THR A 150 6.37 -1.11 -8.57
CA THR A 150 5.88 0.14 -9.15
C THR A 150 5.18 0.93 -8.06
N VAL A 151 5.62 2.17 -7.84
CA VAL A 151 5.00 3.12 -6.90
C VAL A 151 4.48 4.29 -7.70
N ARG A 152 3.17 4.49 -7.67
CA ARG A 152 2.51 5.59 -8.37
C ARG A 152 1.42 6.20 -7.51
N ALA A 153 1.11 7.47 -7.73
CA ALA A 153 -0.02 8.12 -7.08
C ALA A 153 -0.88 8.85 -8.10
N GLU A 154 -2.18 8.90 -7.84
CA GLU A 154 -3.17 9.51 -8.74
C GLU A 154 -4.27 10.23 -7.96
N PRO A 155 -4.89 11.26 -8.56
CA PRO A 155 -6.08 11.88 -7.99
C PRO A 155 -7.23 10.86 -7.85
N ASP A 156 -7.91 10.90 -6.73
CA ASP A 156 -9.06 10.03 -6.39
C ASP A 156 -10.22 10.93 -5.91
N PRO A 157 -10.81 11.77 -6.79
CA PRO A 157 -11.84 12.72 -6.37
C PRO A 157 -13.07 11.97 -5.83
N ARG A 158 -13.46 12.28 -4.59
CA ARG A 158 -14.64 11.68 -3.94
C ARG A 158 -15.58 12.76 -3.47
N PHE A 159 -16.87 12.46 -3.58
CA PHE A 159 -17.92 13.26 -2.94
C PHE A 159 -18.05 12.82 -1.48
N VAL A 160 -17.91 13.76 -0.57
CA VAL A 160 -18.11 13.53 0.86
C VAL A 160 -19.45 14.13 1.26
N PHE A 161 -20.27 13.30 1.89
CA PHE A 161 -21.53 13.73 2.50
C PHE A 161 -21.29 13.87 3.99
N GLN A 162 -21.37 15.10 4.49
CA GLN A 162 -21.25 15.42 5.90
C GLN A 162 -22.54 16.05 6.38
N PHE A 163 -23.07 15.55 7.49
CA PHE A 163 -24.21 16.17 8.16
C PHE A 163 -23.74 17.39 8.95
N GLY A 164 -24.51 18.48 8.88
CA GLY A 164 -24.24 19.71 9.64
C GLY A 164 -24.65 19.64 11.12
N GLY A 165 -25.16 18.50 11.59
CA GLY A 165 -25.66 18.26 12.94
C GLY A 165 -25.89 16.78 13.19
N GLU A 166 -26.60 16.45 14.28
CA GLU A 166 -26.99 15.06 14.59
C GLU A 166 -27.81 14.46 13.44
N PRO A 167 -27.43 13.28 12.91
CA PRO A 167 -28.15 12.66 11.81
C PRO A 167 -29.54 12.23 12.27
N GLU A 168 -30.56 12.54 11.46
CA GLU A 168 -31.89 11.95 11.63
C GLU A 168 -31.82 10.42 11.45
N CYS A 169 -32.78 9.70 12.02
CA CYS A 169 -32.87 8.25 11.87
C CYS A 169 -33.05 7.87 10.40
N SER A 170 -31.97 7.40 9.78
CA SER A 170 -31.92 6.85 8.43
C SER A 170 -32.19 7.82 7.27
N PRO A 171 -31.28 8.78 7.01
CA PRO A 171 -31.43 9.72 5.91
C PRO A 171 -31.29 8.99 4.57
N VAL A 172 -32.07 9.47 3.60
CA VAL A 172 -32.10 8.97 2.22
C VAL A 172 -31.48 10.03 1.31
N VAL A 173 -30.51 9.62 0.51
CA VAL A 173 -29.88 10.45 -0.51
C VAL A 173 -30.71 10.35 -1.80
N PHE A 174 -31.20 11.50 -2.27
CA PHE A 174 -31.93 11.61 -3.52
C PHE A 174 -31.06 12.22 -4.62
N GLN A 175 -31.12 11.65 -5.82
CA GLN A 175 -30.67 12.30 -7.05
C GLN A 175 -31.82 13.15 -7.59
N ILE A 176 -31.52 14.42 -7.86
CA ILE A 176 -32.48 15.40 -8.36
C ILE A 176 -32.11 15.76 -9.79
N GLN A 177 -33.04 15.55 -10.72
CA GLN A 177 -32.89 15.96 -12.13
C GLN A 177 -34.17 16.71 -12.56
N GLY A 178 -34.12 18.04 -12.49
CA GLY A 178 -35.31 18.88 -12.64
C GLY A 178 -36.34 18.56 -11.55
N ASN A 179 -37.55 18.17 -11.95
CA ASN A 179 -38.63 17.80 -11.03
C ASN A 179 -38.58 16.32 -10.58
N ILE A 180 -37.65 15.52 -11.12
CA ILE A 180 -37.51 14.11 -10.79
C ILE A 180 -36.63 13.98 -9.55
N ARG A 181 -37.15 13.30 -8.51
CA ARG A 181 -36.43 12.96 -7.28
C ARG A 181 -36.36 11.44 -7.14
N GLN A 182 -35.19 10.87 -7.38
CA GLN A 182 -34.95 9.42 -7.30
C GLN A 182 -34.14 9.09 -6.05
N PRO A 183 -34.62 8.21 -5.14
CA PRO A 183 -33.80 7.75 -4.03
C PRO A 183 -32.69 6.85 -4.58
N VAL A 184 -31.44 7.14 -4.26
CA VAL A 184 -30.28 6.39 -4.76
C VAL A 184 -29.67 5.52 -3.67
N PHE A 185 -29.60 6.04 -2.44
CA PHE A 185 -29.05 5.31 -1.29
C PHE A 185 -29.77 5.70 0.00
N SER A 186 -29.91 4.76 0.93
CA SER A 186 -30.30 5.04 2.32
C SER A 186 -29.17 4.63 3.25
N CYS A 187 -28.92 5.43 4.28
CA CYS A 187 -27.93 5.11 5.30
C CYS A 187 -28.66 4.69 6.56
N LYS A 188 -28.53 3.44 7.02
CA LYS A 188 -29.12 3.03 8.30
C LYS A 188 -28.19 3.44 9.44
N PHE A 189 -28.53 4.50 10.15
CA PHE A 189 -27.84 4.88 11.38
C PHE A 189 -28.54 4.25 12.57
N SER A 190 -27.74 3.65 13.47
CA SER A 190 -28.20 3.20 14.78
C SER A 190 -27.50 4.08 15.80
N ALA A 191 -28.24 4.93 16.50
CA ALA A 191 -27.71 5.61 17.67
C ALA A 191 -27.62 4.56 18.79
N ASP A 192 -26.42 4.05 19.08
CA ASP A 192 -26.21 3.35 20.34
C ASP A 192 -26.48 4.37 21.44
N ARG A 193 -27.52 4.12 22.25
CA ARG A 193 -27.85 4.96 23.41
C ARG A 193 -26.60 5.07 24.26
N SER A 194 -25.92 6.22 24.20
CA SER A 194 -24.93 6.57 25.20
C SER A 194 -25.65 6.50 26.55
N ARG A 195 -25.20 5.59 27.42
CA ARG A 195 -25.60 5.63 28.83
C ARG A 195 -25.08 6.95 29.37
N SER A 196 -25.99 7.89 29.57
CA SER A 196 -25.76 9.09 30.35
C SER A 196 -25.15 8.69 31.69
N ARG A 197 -23.98 9.24 31.99
CA ARG A 197 -23.38 9.20 33.32
C ARG A 197 -23.07 10.62 33.74
#